data_AF-A0A8J5CPX0-F1
#
_entry.id   AF-A0A8J5CPX0-F1
#
_cell.length_a   1.000
_cell.length_b   1.000
_cell.length_c   1.000
_cell.angle_alpha   90.00
_cell.angle_beta   90.00
_cell.angle_gamma   90.00
#
_symmetry.space_group_name_H-M   'P 1'
#
loop_
_entity.id
_entity.type
_entity.pdbx_description
1 polymer ?
#
loop_
_entity_poly.entity_id
_entity_poly.type
_entity_poly.pdbx_seq_one_letter_code
_entity_poly.pdbx_strand_id
1 'polypeptide(L)'
;MNSFKSFMNKVGERVREVGPQGTGNGEGPEGVEGVEGFLCPTCFLSFPTPEVLQDHYEAEHIEPAANYLCPVCKARLNSQQELEKHYSTIHSLKDTSGHSLEALREELTELSTSLREERWYSEELKKEVERLQDAFKKKDGGEDNFVHKSQLEAAEESRKMLTSEVVLLRKQLAESIEGNGSLRQEKDSLETRASEFAVERAELRATLDTLQAEKVG
;
A
#
# COMPACT_ATOMS: atom_id res chain seq x y z
N MET A 1 -22.69 -10.00 -16.57
CA MET A 1 -21.95 -10.23 -15.32
C MET A 1 -21.86 -8.92 -14.55
N ASN A 2 -22.84 -8.60 -13.71
CA ASN A 2 -22.81 -7.40 -12.83
C ASN A 2 -23.73 -7.58 -11.60
N SER A 3 -23.89 -8.83 -11.12
CA SER A 3 -24.84 -9.15 -10.05
C SER A 3 -24.21 -9.56 -8.72
N PHE A 4 -22.87 -9.49 -8.60
CA PHE A 4 -22.16 -9.85 -7.37
C PHE A 4 -21.62 -8.63 -6.59
N LYS A 5 -21.52 -7.46 -7.25
CA LYS A 5 -21.03 -6.21 -6.62
C LYS A 5 -22.11 -5.43 -5.84
N SER A 6 -23.39 -5.82 -5.99
CA SER A 6 -24.52 -5.16 -5.31
C SER A 6 -24.82 -5.73 -3.91
N PHE A 7 -24.31 -6.91 -3.60
CA PHE A 7 -24.59 -7.58 -2.31
C PHE A 7 -23.71 -7.07 -1.16
N MET A 8 -22.48 -6.63 -1.45
CA MET A 8 -21.52 -6.15 -0.43
C MET A 8 -21.72 -4.68 -0.01
N ASN A 9 -22.67 -3.95 -0.61
CA ASN A 9 -22.95 -2.54 -0.30
C ASN A 9 -24.22 -2.33 0.56
N LYS A 10 -24.77 -3.40 1.16
CA LYS A 10 -26.06 -3.35 1.89
C LYS A 10 -25.99 -3.87 3.33
N VAL A 11 -24.82 -3.81 3.97
CA VAL A 11 -24.67 -4.02 5.41
C VAL A 11 -23.86 -2.86 5.97
N GLY A 12 -24.51 -1.70 6.06
CA GLY A 12 -23.90 -0.48 6.56
C GLY A 12 -24.96 0.54 6.95
N GLU A 13 -26.09 0.10 7.48
CA GLU A 13 -27.12 0.99 8.03
C GLU A 13 -28.11 0.21 8.88
N ARG A 14 -27.90 0.23 10.20
CA ARG A 14 -28.88 0.18 11.30
C ARG A 14 -28.15 -0.19 12.59
N VAL A 15 -27.84 0.82 13.41
CA VAL A 15 -28.49 1.02 14.72
C VAL A 15 -28.26 2.50 15.05
N ARG A 16 -29.37 3.25 15.07
CA ARG A 16 -29.48 4.53 15.75
C ARG A 16 -29.60 4.27 17.26
N GLU A 17 -28.97 5.15 18.02
CA GLU A 17 -29.49 5.75 19.26
C GLU A 17 -29.85 4.80 20.40
N VAL A 18 -28.92 4.67 21.35
CA VAL A 18 -29.24 4.80 22.79
C VAL A 18 -28.06 5.52 23.44
N GLY A 19 -28.21 6.83 23.70
CA GLY A 19 -27.27 7.55 24.56
C GLY A 19 -27.65 7.35 26.03
N PRO A 20 -26.70 7.31 26.99
CA PRO A 20 -27.02 7.52 28.38
C PRO A 20 -26.86 9.00 28.73
N GLN A 21 -27.98 9.61 29.11
CA GLN A 21 -28.04 10.85 29.88
C GLN A 21 -27.42 10.63 31.27
N GLY A 22 -26.83 11.68 31.84
CA GLY A 22 -26.44 11.73 33.26
C GLY A 22 -25.15 12.52 33.48
N THR A 23 -25.18 13.85 33.42
CA THR A 23 -25.20 14.77 34.58
C THR A 23 -23.94 14.75 35.45
N GLY A 24 -23.22 15.88 35.47
CA GLY A 24 -22.47 16.32 36.66
C GLY A 24 -21.00 16.69 36.47
N ASN A 25 -20.77 17.95 36.08
CA ASN A 25 -19.70 18.88 36.47
C ASN A 25 -18.22 18.49 36.30
N GLY A 26 -17.54 19.23 35.41
CA GLY A 26 -16.08 19.37 35.43
C GLY A 26 -15.54 19.86 34.08
N GLU A 27 -15.45 21.18 33.94
CA GLU A 27 -14.79 21.98 32.89
C GLU A 27 -13.86 21.21 31.92
N GLY A 28 -14.29 21.12 30.66
CA GLY A 28 -13.39 20.76 29.56
C GLY A 28 -12.68 21.99 29.00
N PRO A 29 -11.47 21.84 28.46
CA PRO A 29 -11.05 22.56 27.27
C PRO A 29 -11.33 21.72 26.02
N GLU A 30 -11.59 22.45 24.96
CA GLU A 30 -11.91 22.03 23.61
C GLU A 30 -10.79 21.17 22.98
N GLY A 31 -11.19 20.15 22.23
CA GLY A 31 -10.25 19.35 21.42
C GLY A 31 -10.74 17.93 21.22
N VAL A 32 -11.59 17.70 20.21
CA VAL A 32 -11.82 16.37 19.65
C VAL A 32 -10.59 15.96 18.85
N GLU A 33 -9.60 15.44 19.57
CA GLU A 33 -8.54 14.58 19.04
C GLU A 33 -8.65 13.22 19.76
N GLY A 34 -8.22 12.16 19.08
CA GLY A 34 -8.59 10.76 19.34
C GLY A 34 -8.67 10.38 20.82
N VAL A 35 -9.71 9.61 21.18
CA VAL A 35 -9.89 9.08 22.54
C VAL A 35 -8.86 7.96 22.77
N GLU A 36 -7.58 8.33 22.88
CA GLU A 36 -6.53 7.48 23.42
C GLU A 36 -6.69 7.49 24.93
N GLY A 37 -7.32 6.43 25.44
CA GLY A 37 -7.54 6.20 26.85
C GLY A 37 -7.67 4.71 27.14
N PHE A 38 -7.33 4.32 28.36
CA PHE A 38 -7.44 2.94 28.81
C PHE A 38 -8.84 2.71 29.38
N LEU A 39 -9.59 1.79 28.77
CA LEU A 39 -10.98 1.51 29.15
C LEU A 39 -11.03 0.39 30.20
N CYS A 40 -11.84 0.59 31.24
CA CYS A 40 -12.16 -0.48 32.16
C CYS A 40 -13.06 -1.52 31.49
N PRO A 41 -12.70 -2.83 31.47
CA PRO A 41 -13.49 -3.85 30.79
C PRO A 41 -14.82 -4.15 31.52
N THR A 42 -14.99 -3.70 32.76
CA THR A 42 -16.17 -3.98 33.58
C THR A 42 -17.20 -2.85 33.52
N CYS A 43 -16.76 -1.59 33.63
CA CYS A 43 -17.66 -0.42 33.66
C CYS A 43 -17.49 0.53 32.46
N PHE A 44 -16.52 0.25 31.57
CA PHE A 44 -16.23 1.02 30.35
C PHE A 44 -15.88 2.50 30.57
N LEU A 45 -15.49 2.88 31.78
CA LEU A 45 -14.90 4.19 32.06
C LEU A 45 -13.52 4.32 31.40
N SER A 46 -13.23 5.50 30.85
CA SER A 46 -11.96 5.82 30.20
C SER A 46 -11.02 6.50 31.18
N PHE A 47 -9.77 6.03 31.22
CA PHE A 47 -8.73 6.54 32.10
C PHE A 47 -7.53 7.01 31.29
N PRO A 48 -6.83 8.07 31.74
CA PRO A 48 -5.74 8.68 30.99
C PRO A 48 -4.45 7.85 30.97
N THR A 49 -4.25 6.95 31.95
CA THR A 49 -3.06 6.08 32.02
C THR A 49 -3.46 4.67 32.52
N PRO A 50 -2.65 3.63 32.23
CA PRO A 50 -2.96 2.27 32.65
C PRO A 50 -2.84 2.09 34.18
N GLU A 51 -2.02 2.88 34.86
CA GLU A 51 -1.89 2.84 36.33
C GLU A 51 -3.18 3.30 37.01
N VAL A 52 -3.78 4.39 36.52
CA VAL A 52 -5.06 4.90 37.06
C VAL A 52 -6.21 3.92 36.76
N LEU A 53 -6.19 3.27 35.59
CA LEU A 53 -7.12 2.19 35.29
C LEU A 53 -6.94 1.01 36.26
N GLN A 54 -5.69 0.63 36.54
CA GLN A 54 -5.38 -0.48 37.43
C GLN A 54 -5.85 -0.20 38.85
N ASP A 55 -5.58 1.00 39.39
CA ASP A 55 -6.04 1.41 40.72
C ASP A 55 -7.58 1.43 40.81
N HIS A 56 -8.25 1.93 39.76
CA HIS A 56 -9.71 1.86 39.65
C HIS A 56 -10.21 0.41 39.65
N TYR A 57 -9.61 -0.45 38.84
CA TYR A 57 -10.00 -1.85 38.73
C TYR A 57 -9.78 -2.60 40.05
N GLU A 58 -8.70 -2.30 40.76
CA GLU A 58 -8.40 -2.87 42.07
C GLU A 58 -9.33 -2.36 43.18
N ALA A 59 -9.70 -1.08 43.16
CA ALA A 59 -10.58 -0.52 44.19
C ALA A 59 -12.06 -0.86 43.98
N GLU A 60 -12.54 -0.79 42.74
CA GLU A 60 -13.99 -0.82 42.42
C GLU A 60 -14.45 -2.18 41.87
N HIS A 61 -13.52 -3.02 41.38
CA HIS A 61 -13.86 -4.29 40.74
C HIS A 61 -13.14 -5.50 41.35
N ILE A 62 -12.19 -5.27 42.25
CA ILE A 62 -11.54 -6.31 43.04
C ILE A 62 -11.90 -6.05 44.51
N GLU A 63 -13.02 -6.61 44.98
CA GLU A 63 -13.23 -6.68 46.42
C GLU A 63 -12.14 -7.58 47.04
N PRO A 64 -11.36 -7.10 48.03
CA PRO A 64 -10.27 -7.88 48.65
C PRO A 64 -10.73 -9.19 49.30
N ALA A 65 -12.03 -9.31 49.57
CA ALA A 65 -12.66 -10.50 50.15
C ALA A 65 -13.09 -11.54 49.09
N ALA A 66 -13.19 -11.17 47.81
CA ALA A 66 -13.69 -12.02 46.74
C ALA A 66 -12.60 -12.96 46.17
N ASN A 67 -12.37 -14.05 46.90
CA ASN A 67 -11.36 -15.06 46.60
C ASN A 67 -11.84 -16.22 45.70
N TYR A 68 -13.14 -16.28 45.38
CA TYR A 68 -13.72 -17.44 44.68
C TYR A 68 -14.06 -17.09 43.23
N LEU A 69 -13.35 -17.71 42.29
CA LEU A 69 -13.53 -17.49 40.85
C LEU A 69 -14.34 -18.62 40.21
N CYS A 70 -15.38 -18.26 39.45
CA CYS A 70 -16.09 -19.23 38.64
C CYS A 70 -15.21 -19.75 37.50
N PRO A 71 -14.99 -21.07 37.35
CA PRO A 71 -14.12 -21.59 36.30
C PRO A 71 -14.68 -21.38 34.89
N VAL A 72 -16.00 -21.24 34.76
CA VAL A 72 -16.72 -21.17 33.47
C VAL A 72 -16.80 -19.72 32.96
N CYS A 73 -17.30 -18.79 33.78
CA CYS A 73 -17.50 -17.39 33.35
C CYS A 73 -16.53 -16.39 34.00
N LYS A 74 -15.63 -16.85 34.87
CA LYS A 74 -14.63 -16.02 35.59
C LYS A 74 -15.22 -14.93 36.49
N ALA A 75 -16.50 -15.01 36.84
CA ALA A 75 -17.10 -14.18 37.88
C ALA A 75 -16.34 -14.35 39.21
N ARG A 76 -16.08 -13.25 39.91
CA ARG A 76 -15.54 -13.24 41.28
C ARG A 76 -16.68 -13.19 42.28
N LEU A 77 -16.63 -14.09 43.26
CA LEU A 77 -17.64 -14.27 44.28
C LEU A 77 -16.98 -14.09 45.65
N ASN A 78 -17.72 -13.54 46.61
CA ASN A 78 -17.22 -13.20 47.94
C ASN A 78 -17.06 -14.42 48.87
N SER A 79 -17.65 -15.56 48.50
CA SER A 79 -17.65 -16.77 49.31
C SER A 79 -17.84 -18.04 48.47
N GLN A 80 -17.42 -19.18 49.01
CA GLN A 80 -17.63 -20.48 48.38
C GLN A 80 -19.11 -20.80 48.17
N GLN A 81 -19.98 -20.43 49.11
CA GLN A 81 -21.42 -20.69 49.04
C GLN A 81 -22.08 -19.91 47.90
N GLU A 82 -21.66 -18.66 47.67
CA GLU A 82 -22.12 -17.89 46.53
C GLU A 82 -21.62 -18.46 45.21
N LEU A 83 -20.38 -18.97 45.17
CA LEU A 83 -19.86 -19.66 43.98
C LEU A 83 -20.65 -20.94 43.68
N GLU A 84 -20.96 -21.76 44.67
CA GLU A 84 -21.78 -22.96 44.50
C GLU A 84 -23.19 -22.63 44.03
N LYS A 85 -23.80 -21.57 44.57
CA LYS A 85 -25.11 -21.07 44.12
C LYS A 85 -25.03 -20.51 42.69
N HIS A 86 -24.01 -19.73 42.38
CA HIS A 86 -23.77 -19.20 41.04
C HIS A 86 -23.59 -20.34 40.03
N TYR A 87 -22.75 -21.32 40.37
CA TYR A 87 -22.51 -22.48 39.52
C TYR A 87 -23.80 -23.27 39.31
N SER A 88 -24.58 -23.52 40.36
CA SER A 88 -25.84 -24.29 40.26
C SER A 88 -27.03 -23.53 39.64
N THR A 89 -26.96 -22.21 39.51
CA THR A 89 -28.06 -21.40 38.92
C THR A 89 -27.76 -20.95 37.50
N ILE A 90 -26.49 -20.66 37.21
CA ILE A 90 -26.05 -20.13 35.91
C ILE A 90 -25.39 -21.23 35.05
N HIS A 91 -24.72 -22.19 35.68
CA HIS A 91 -23.94 -23.22 35.00
C HIS A 91 -24.40 -24.66 35.29
N SER A 92 -25.44 -24.86 36.10
CA SER A 92 -26.11 -26.15 36.14
C SER A 92 -26.73 -26.34 34.78
N LEU A 93 -26.02 -27.11 33.97
CA LEU A 93 -26.61 -27.90 32.92
C LEU A 93 -27.74 -28.68 33.60
N LYS A 94 -28.99 -28.29 33.32
CA LYS A 94 -30.15 -29.15 33.52
C LYS A 94 -29.78 -30.51 32.95
N ASP A 95 -29.76 -31.52 33.81
CA ASP A 95 -29.72 -32.94 33.50
C ASP A 95 -29.17 -33.31 32.12
N THR A 96 -27.87 -33.61 32.05
CA THR A 96 -27.37 -34.54 31.02
C THR A 96 -27.93 -35.96 31.22
N SER A 97 -28.67 -36.20 32.30
CA SER A 97 -29.44 -37.41 32.61
C SER A 97 -30.54 -37.75 31.59
N GLY A 98 -30.82 -36.84 30.62
CA GLY A 98 -31.89 -36.98 29.63
C GLY A 98 -31.45 -37.30 28.20
N HIS A 99 -30.15 -37.29 27.87
CA HIS A 99 -29.73 -37.83 26.57
C HIS A 99 -29.74 -39.35 26.68
N SER A 100 -30.68 -40.00 26.00
CA SER A 100 -30.63 -41.45 25.80
C SER A 100 -29.24 -41.79 25.27
N LEU A 101 -28.64 -42.87 25.77
CA LEU A 101 -27.35 -43.37 25.26
C LEU A 101 -27.36 -43.55 23.73
N GLU A 102 -28.54 -43.72 23.14
CA GLU A 102 -28.75 -43.78 21.70
C GLU A 102 -28.52 -42.42 21.00
N ALA A 103 -29.00 -41.30 21.56
CA ALA A 103 -28.80 -39.98 20.98
C ALA A 103 -27.31 -39.58 20.95
N LEU A 104 -26.59 -39.87 22.03
CA LEU A 104 -25.13 -39.65 22.09
C LEU A 104 -24.37 -40.55 21.11
N ARG A 105 -24.87 -41.77 20.86
CA ARG A 105 -24.30 -42.69 19.86
C ARG A 105 -24.54 -42.15 18.46
N GLU A 106 -25.74 -41.64 18.17
CA GLU A 106 -26.09 -41.01 16.89
C GLU A 106 -25.22 -39.77 16.64
N GLU A 107 -25.09 -38.87 17.61
CA GLU A 107 -24.21 -37.69 17.51
C GLU A 107 -22.75 -38.10 17.27
N LEU A 108 -22.26 -39.12 17.97
CA LEU A 108 -20.90 -39.64 17.76
C LEU A 108 -20.71 -40.21 16.36
N THR A 109 -21.72 -40.90 15.81
CA THR A 109 -21.67 -41.41 14.44
C THR A 109 -21.67 -40.28 13.42
N GLU A 110 -22.49 -39.25 13.61
CA GLU A 110 -22.57 -38.08 12.73
C GLU A 110 -21.26 -37.26 12.75
N LEU A 111 -20.69 -37.05 13.93
CA LEU A 111 -19.38 -36.39 14.07
C LEU A 111 -18.27 -37.21 13.40
N SER A 112 -18.33 -38.54 13.52
CA SER A 112 -17.37 -39.44 12.89
C SER A 112 -17.47 -39.42 11.36
N THR A 113 -18.69 -39.32 10.81
CA THR A 113 -18.90 -39.18 9.36
C THR A 113 -18.42 -37.82 8.87
N SER A 114 -18.77 -36.74 9.57
CA SER A 114 -18.31 -35.38 9.22
C SER A 114 -16.78 -35.28 9.26
N LEU A 115 -16.14 -35.84 10.29
CA LEU A 115 -14.67 -35.88 10.37
C LEU A 115 -14.04 -36.67 9.22
N ARG A 116 -14.67 -37.77 8.77
CA ARG A 116 -14.21 -38.54 7.62
C ARG A 116 -14.32 -37.73 6.32
N GLU A 117 -15.41 -37.00 6.14
CA GLU A 117 -15.63 -36.12 4.98
C GLU A 117 -14.62 -34.98 4.96
N GLU A 118 -14.43 -34.28 6.08
CA GLU A 118 -13.42 -33.22 6.22
C GLU A 118 -12.00 -33.70 5.90
N ARG A 119 -11.63 -34.90 6.38
CA ARG A 119 -10.36 -35.54 6.02
C ARG A 119 -10.25 -35.82 4.52
N TRP A 120 -11.34 -36.23 3.89
CA TRP A 120 -11.38 -36.48 2.45
C TRP A 120 -11.24 -35.18 1.65
N TYR A 121 -11.98 -34.12 2.01
CA TYR A 121 -11.89 -32.80 1.38
C TYR A 121 -10.49 -32.20 1.53
N SER A 122 -9.89 -32.33 2.72
CA SER A 122 -8.53 -31.88 2.98
C SER A 122 -7.51 -32.58 2.08
N GLU A 123 -7.65 -33.90 1.91
CA GLU A 123 -6.76 -34.68 1.04
C GLU A 123 -6.94 -34.31 -0.44
N GLU A 124 -8.17 -34.10 -0.89
CA GLU A 124 -8.44 -33.70 -2.27
C GLU A 124 -7.96 -32.28 -2.57
N LEU A 125 -8.13 -31.36 -1.63
CA LEU A 125 -7.58 -30.01 -1.73
C LEU A 125 -6.05 -30.03 -1.80
N LYS A 126 -5.39 -30.88 -1.01
CA LYS A 126 -3.95 -31.06 -1.06
C LYS A 126 -3.48 -31.51 -2.43
N LYS A 127 -4.15 -32.49 -3.05
CA LYS A 127 -3.83 -32.93 -4.43
C LYS A 127 -3.99 -31.80 -5.44
N GLU A 128 -5.05 -30.99 -5.34
CA GLU A 128 -5.24 -29.86 -6.25
C GLU A 128 -4.16 -28.79 -6.07
N VAL A 129 -3.73 -28.52 -4.83
CA VAL A 129 -2.60 -27.62 -4.55
C VAL A 129 -1.31 -28.14 -5.18
N GLU A 130 -1.00 -29.44 -5.03
CA GLU A 130 0.18 -30.06 -5.66
C GLU A 130 0.10 -29.96 -7.19
N ARG A 131 -1.06 -30.24 -7.79
CA ARG A 131 -1.29 -30.11 -9.24
C ARG A 131 -1.05 -28.68 -9.74
N LEU A 132 -1.55 -27.68 -9.01
CA LEU A 132 -1.35 -26.27 -9.36
C LEU A 132 0.12 -25.87 -9.22
N GLN A 133 0.80 -26.28 -8.15
CA GLN A 133 2.23 -26.01 -7.96
C GLN A 133 3.06 -26.58 -9.12
N ASP A 134 2.76 -27.79 -9.59
CA ASP A 134 3.45 -28.38 -10.73
C ASP A 134 3.14 -27.68 -12.05
N ALA A 135 1.91 -27.18 -12.23
CA ALA A 135 1.55 -26.36 -13.38
C ALA A 135 2.32 -25.02 -13.38
N PHE A 136 2.50 -24.39 -12.21
CA PHE A 136 3.30 -23.17 -12.06
C PHE A 136 4.77 -23.42 -12.35
N LYS A 137 5.37 -24.50 -11.83
CA LYS A 137 6.76 -24.87 -12.15
C LYS A 137 6.99 -25.09 -13.65
N LYS A 138 6.04 -25.73 -14.33
CA LYS A 138 6.08 -25.91 -15.80
C LYS A 138 5.96 -24.59 -16.56
N LYS A 139 5.20 -23.63 -16.03
CA LYS A 139 5.03 -22.30 -16.64
C LYS A 139 6.28 -21.43 -16.48
N ASP A 140 7.00 -21.57 -15.37
CA ASP A 140 8.25 -20.85 -15.13
C ASP A 140 9.43 -21.45 -15.92
N GLY A 141 9.41 -22.77 -16.16
CA GLY A 141 10.40 -23.49 -16.97
C GLY A 141 10.05 -23.69 -18.45
N GLY A 142 8.96 -23.09 -18.95
CA GLY A 142 8.56 -23.24 -20.34
C GLY A 142 9.54 -22.54 -21.29
N GLU A 143 9.97 -23.23 -22.36
CA GLU A 143 10.88 -22.72 -23.39
C GLU A 143 10.47 -21.32 -23.89
N ASP A 144 9.17 -21.03 -23.96
CA ASP A 144 8.64 -19.72 -24.33
C ASP A 144 9.09 -18.58 -23.40
N ASN A 145 9.11 -18.78 -22.07
CA ASN A 145 9.52 -17.74 -21.13
C ASN A 145 11.03 -17.45 -21.22
N PHE A 146 11.84 -18.50 -21.42
CA PHE A 146 13.27 -18.37 -21.66
C PHE A 146 13.58 -17.66 -22.99
N VAL A 147 12.87 -18.02 -24.06
CA VAL A 147 13.02 -17.39 -25.38
C VAL A 147 12.59 -15.93 -25.33
N HIS A 148 11.47 -15.59 -24.68
CA HIS A 148 11.05 -14.20 -24.50
C HIS A 148 12.04 -13.39 -23.68
N LYS A 149 12.60 -13.97 -22.61
CA LYS A 149 13.64 -13.31 -21.81
C LYS A 149 14.91 -13.04 -22.62
N SER A 150 15.39 -14.04 -23.37
CA SER A 150 16.56 -13.89 -24.24
C SER A 150 16.33 -12.85 -25.36
N GLN A 151 15.14 -12.83 -25.98
CA GLN A 151 14.77 -11.82 -26.97
C GLN A 151 14.70 -10.42 -26.36
N LEU A 152 14.20 -10.29 -25.12
CA LEU A 152 14.15 -9.01 -24.41
C LEU A 152 15.56 -8.48 -24.13
N GLU A 153 16.46 -9.34 -23.64
CA GLU A 153 17.86 -8.99 -23.39
C GLU A 153 18.57 -8.54 -24.68
N ALA A 154 18.40 -9.27 -25.80
CA ALA A 154 18.97 -8.89 -27.10
C ALA A 154 18.39 -7.56 -27.64
N ALA A 155 17.09 -7.32 -27.43
CA ALA A 155 16.44 -6.07 -27.82
C ALA A 155 16.94 -4.89 -26.96
N GLU A 156 17.20 -5.11 -25.67
CA GLU A 156 17.76 -4.09 -24.78
C GLU A 156 19.20 -3.71 -25.14
N GLU A 157 20.03 -4.68 -25.50
CA GLU A 157 21.39 -4.43 -25.99
C GLU A 157 21.37 -3.63 -27.29
N SER A 158 20.54 -4.04 -28.25
CA SER A 158 20.33 -3.32 -29.51
C SER A 158 19.88 -1.89 -29.26
N ARG A 159 18.93 -1.68 -28.33
CA ARG A 159 18.46 -0.33 -27.93
C ARG A 159 19.58 0.50 -27.32
N LYS A 160 20.43 -0.07 -26.46
CA LYS A 160 21.57 0.64 -25.85
C LYS A 160 22.56 1.12 -26.91
N MET A 161 22.89 0.27 -27.88
CA MET A 161 23.78 0.60 -29.00
C MET A 161 23.20 1.71 -29.88
N LEU A 162 21.92 1.62 -30.26
CA LEU A 162 21.27 2.66 -31.05
C LEU A 162 21.18 3.99 -30.28
N THR A 163 20.96 3.94 -28.97
CA THR A 163 20.91 5.14 -28.14
C THR A 163 22.26 5.83 -28.07
N SER A 164 23.35 5.08 -27.94
CA SER A 164 24.71 5.65 -27.94
C SER A 164 25.05 6.26 -29.30
N GLU A 165 24.69 5.61 -30.40
CA GLU A 165 24.86 6.14 -31.76
C GLU A 165 24.09 7.46 -31.96
N VAL A 166 22.83 7.52 -31.53
CA VAL A 166 22.03 8.76 -31.60
C VAL A 166 22.67 9.91 -30.83
N VAL A 167 23.25 9.64 -29.65
CA VAL A 167 23.97 10.65 -28.86
C VAL A 167 25.21 11.15 -29.60
N LEU A 168 25.99 10.24 -30.20
CA LEU A 168 27.18 10.60 -30.98
C LEU A 168 26.83 11.42 -32.21
N LEU A 169 25.78 11.03 -32.95
CA LEU A 169 25.30 11.77 -34.12
C LEU A 169 24.80 13.17 -33.74
N ARG A 170 24.09 13.31 -32.63
CA ARG A 170 23.67 14.63 -32.12
C ARG A 170 24.87 15.52 -31.77
N LYS A 171 25.92 14.94 -31.19
CA LYS A 171 27.16 15.66 -30.89
C LYS A 171 27.86 16.13 -32.17
N GLN A 172 28.05 15.24 -33.14
CA GLN A 172 28.65 15.60 -34.44
C GLN A 172 27.84 16.68 -35.16
N LEU A 173 26.50 16.61 -35.11
CA LEU A 173 25.65 17.62 -35.69
C LEU A 173 25.84 18.99 -35.01
N ALA A 174 25.93 19.02 -33.68
CA ALA A 174 26.19 20.26 -32.94
C ALA A 174 27.55 20.88 -33.33
N GLU A 175 28.61 20.08 -33.38
CA GLU A 175 29.95 20.52 -33.80
C GLU A 175 29.95 21.03 -35.25
N SER A 176 29.21 20.37 -36.15
CA SER A 176 29.07 20.81 -37.54
C SER A 176 28.29 22.12 -37.67
N ILE A 177 27.25 22.33 -36.86
CA ILE A 177 26.49 23.58 -36.81
C ILE A 177 27.37 24.72 -36.32
N GLU A 178 28.14 24.51 -35.26
CA GLU A 178 29.08 25.50 -34.73
C GLU A 178 30.14 25.87 -35.76
N GLY A 179 30.77 24.87 -36.40
CA GLY A 179 31.76 25.11 -37.45
C GLY A 179 31.19 25.87 -38.65
N ASN A 180 29.96 25.54 -39.09
CA ASN A 180 29.27 26.32 -40.13
C ASN A 180 28.98 27.76 -39.69
N GLY A 181 28.67 27.98 -38.41
CA GLY A 181 28.50 29.31 -37.84
C GLY A 181 29.77 30.14 -37.93
N SER A 182 30.91 29.58 -37.54
CA SER A 182 32.23 30.23 -37.65
C SER A 182 32.60 30.54 -39.09
N LEU A 183 32.41 29.59 -40.02
CA LEU A 183 32.69 29.80 -41.44
C LEU A 183 31.81 30.90 -42.05
N ARG A 184 30.54 30.99 -41.64
CA ARG A 184 29.65 32.08 -42.05
C ARG A 184 30.15 33.42 -41.56
N GLN A 185 30.55 33.52 -40.29
CA GLN A 185 31.09 34.76 -39.72
C GLN A 185 32.38 35.20 -40.44
N GLU A 186 33.29 34.27 -40.74
CA GLU A 186 34.50 34.57 -41.49
C GLU A 186 34.19 35.03 -42.91
N LYS A 187 33.24 34.37 -43.58
CA LYS A 187 32.74 34.77 -44.90
C LYS A 187 32.19 36.21 -44.87
N ASP A 188 31.32 36.54 -43.92
CA ASP A 188 30.72 37.88 -43.81
C ASP A 188 31.80 38.95 -43.54
N SER A 189 32.83 38.62 -42.75
CA SER A 189 33.99 39.50 -42.52
C SER A 189 34.80 39.73 -43.79
N LEU A 190 35.03 38.68 -44.59
CA LEU A 190 35.75 38.78 -45.86
C LEU A 190 34.95 39.57 -46.90
N GLU A 191 33.64 39.36 -46.98
CA GLU A 191 32.74 40.12 -47.86
C GLU A 191 32.74 41.61 -47.50
N THR A 192 32.68 41.94 -46.21
CA THR A 192 32.77 43.32 -45.71
C THR A 192 34.10 43.96 -46.13
N ARG A 193 35.22 43.28 -45.86
CA ARG A 193 36.56 43.78 -46.22
C ARG A 193 36.75 43.93 -47.74
N ALA A 194 36.19 43.02 -48.52
CA ALA A 194 36.21 43.12 -49.98
C ALA A 194 35.42 44.34 -50.47
N SER A 195 34.29 44.67 -49.81
CA SER A 195 33.52 45.88 -50.12
C SER A 195 34.28 47.16 -49.78
N GLU A 196 34.98 47.21 -48.64
CA GLU A 196 35.84 48.34 -48.25
C GLU A 196 36.94 48.58 -49.28
N PHE A 197 37.67 47.53 -49.67
CA PHE A 197 38.71 47.64 -50.71
C PHE A 197 38.15 48.08 -52.07
N ALA A 198 36.90 47.69 -52.40
CA ALA A 198 36.26 48.15 -53.63
C ALA A 198 35.98 49.65 -53.60
N VAL A 199 35.56 50.18 -52.44
CA VAL A 199 35.34 51.62 -52.21
C VAL A 199 36.67 52.38 -52.28
N GLU A 200 37.68 51.96 -51.52
CA GLU A 200 39.00 52.60 -51.54
C GLU A 200 39.60 52.64 -52.95
N ARG A 201 39.46 51.54 -53.71
CA ARG A 201 39.94 51.49 -55.11
C ARG A 201 39.20 52.48 -56.01
N ALA A 202 37.91 52.70 -55.79
CA ALA A 202 37.14 53.69 -56.55
C ALA A 202 37.58 55.12 -56.21
N GLU A 203 37.81 55.41 -54.94
CA GLU A 203 38.31 56.71 -54.47
C GLU A 203 39.72 57.01 -54.97
N LEU A 204 40.65 56.06 -54.87
CA LEU A 204 42.00 56.18 -55.41
C LEU A 204 41.99 56.39 -56.93
N ARG A 205 41.08 55.73 -57.65
CA ARG A 205 40.94 55.94 -59.09
C ARG A 205 40.41 57.35 -59.41
N ALA A 206 39.41 57.82 -58.68
CA ALA A 206 38.88 59.18 -58.84
C ALA A 206 39.95 60.25 -58.58
N THR A 207 40.74 60.09 -57.51
CA THR A 207 41.86 61.02 -57.20
C THR A 207 42.98 60.97 -58.24
N LEU A 208 43.29 59.79 -58.78
CA LEU A 208 44.23 59.67 -59.89
C LEU A 208 43.73 60.44 -61.12
N ASP A 209 42.46 60.28 -61.47
CA ASP A 209 41.84 60.96 -62.62
C ASP A 209 41.85 62.49 -62.43
N THR A 210 41.59 63.00 -61.22
CA THR A 210 41.67 64.45 -60.94
C THR A 210 43.09 65.00 -61.07
N LEU A 211 44.09 64.31 -60.51
CA LEU A 211 45.50 64.71 -60.60
C LEU A 211 46.02 64.66 -62.04
N GLN A 212 45.56 63.70 -62.84
CA GLN A 212 45.89 63.63 -64.26
C GLN A 212 45.30 64.80 -65.05
N ALA A 213 44.05 65.19 -64.74
CA ALA A 213 43.43 66.36 -65.36
C ALA A 213 44.17 67.67 -65.03
N GLU A 214 44.60 67.86 -63.79
CA GLU A 214 45.38 69.03 -63.34
C GLU A 214 46.76 69.14 -64.02
N LYS A 215 47.37 68.01 -64.44
CA LYS A 215 48.69 67.99 -65.08
C LYS A 215 48.64 68.32 -66.58
N VAL A 216 47.48 68.16 -67.23
CA VAL A 216 47.31 68.32 -68.68
C VAL A 216 46.75 69.71 -69.05
N GLY A 217 46.16 70.44 -68.08
CA GLY A 217 45.73 71.84 -68.23
C GLY A 217 46.85 72.84 -67.92
#